data_AF-A0A9R1SX00-F1
#
_entry.id   AF-A0A9R1SX00-F1
#
_cell.length_a   1.000
_cell.length_b   1.000
_cell.length_c   1.000
_cell.angle_alpha   90.00
_cell.angle_beta   90.00
_cell.angle_gamma   90.00
#
_symmetry.space_group_name_H-M   'P 1'
#
loop_
_entity.id
_entity.type
_entity.pdbx_description
1 polymer ?
#
loop_
_entity_poly.entity_id
_entity_poly.type
_entity_poly.pdbx_seq_one_letter_code
_entity_poly.pdbx_strand_id
1 'polypeptide(L)'
;MSQEYLYAVERAELLGETPPSEEEWAARKVEIEIKEDDVNDTVAQELNTADETATRVGGGLDELNSILSATQKKINRFKTVCGSLGTLLKVRVSSRDNTPVHKPSADGPHEDSQFQEQTLTLEASHDDHLEASVLESKPVVHKKIDINEKMSSHLDKLDSMITKAERAEGSMQHQTKIMKKIISK
;
A
#
# COMPACT_ATOMS: atom_id res chain seq x y z
N MET A 1 -40.67 0.11 31.04
CA MET A 1 -41.15 0.41 29.68
C MET A 1 -40.22 1.38 28.97
N SER A 2 -39.67 0.95 27.83
CA SER A 2 -38.85 1.79 26.94
C SER A 2 -39.73 2.81 26.18
N GLN A 3 -39.24 4.03 25.95
CA GLN A 3 -39.93 5.02 25.12
C GLN A 3 -40.17 4.51 23.68
N GLU A 4 -39.24 3.72 23.14
CA GLU A 4 -39.36 3.11 21.82
C GLU A 4 -40.52 2.10 21.74
N TYR A 5 -40.73 1.35 22.83
CA TYR A 5 -41.83 0.39 22.93
C TYR A 5 -43.19 1.10 22.95
N LEU A 6 -43.32 2.16 23.75
CA LEU A 6 -44.53 2.96 23.82
C LEU A 6 -44.87 3.59 22.46
N TYR A 7 -43.87 4.11 21.76
CA TYR A 7 -44.04 4.62 20.40
C TYR A 7 -44.46 3.53 19.41
N ALA A 8 -43.92 2.33 19.52
CA ALA A 8 -44.31 1.20 18.68
C ALA A 8 -45.76 0.77 18.91
N VAL A 9 -46.23 0.81 20.17
CA VAL A 9 -47.63 0.53 20.54
C VAL A 9 -48.58 1.61 20.00
N GLU A 10 -48.27 2.89 20.22
CA GLU A 10 -49.06 4.02 19.70
C GLU A 10 -49.17 3.97 18.17
N ARG A 11 -48.05 3.65 17.50
CA ARG A 11 -48.01 3.47 16.05
C ARG A 11 -48.91 2.32 15.59
N ALA A 12 -48.89 1.18 16.28
CA ALA A 12 -49.74 0.04 15.93
C ALA A 12 -51.23 0.39 16.09
N GLU A 13 -51.58 1.09 17.17
CA GLU A 13 -52.96 1.56 17.40
C GLU A 13 -53.44 2.50 16.28
N LEU A 14 -52.62 3.47 15.88
CA LEU A 14 -52.95 4.40 14.79
C LEU A 14 -53.13 3.70 13.43
N LEU A 15 -52.38 2.62 13.19
CA LEU A 15 -52.44 1.83 11.96
C LEU A 15 -53.54 0.75 11.99
N GLY A 16 -54.20 0.55 13.14
CA GLY A 16 -55.18 -0.53 13.33
C GLY A 16 -54.55 -1.93 13.35
N GLU A 17 -53.26 -2.02 13.65
CA GLU A 17 -52.51 -3.27 13.81
C GLU A 17 -52.55 -3.75 15.26
N THR A 18 -52.34 -5.05 15.50
CA THR A 18 -52.24 -5.58 16.87
C THR A 18 -50.95 -5.08 17.53
N PRO A 19 -51.01 -4.44 18.71
CA PRO A 19 -49.81 -3.93 19.37
C PRO A 19 -48.91 -5.09 19.80
N PRO A 20 -47.57 -4.96 19.62
CA PRO A 20 -46.63 -6.00 20.03
C PRO A 20 -46.60 -6.15 21.55
N SER A 21 -46.41 -7.37 22.05
CA SER A 21 -46.17 -7.58 23.48
C SER A 21 -44.78 -7.04 23.87
N GLU A 22 -44.61 -6.63 25.13
CA GLU A 22 -43.33 -6.09 25.61
C GLU A 22 -42.21 -7.15 25.51
N GLU A 23 -42.54 -8.42 25.73
CA GLU A 23 -41.61 -9.55 25.59
C GLU A 23 -41.21 -9.80 24.14
N GLU A 24 -42.18 -9.80 23.21
CA GLU A 24 -41.92 -9.95 21.78
C GLU A 24 -41.12 -8.77 21.23
N TRP A 25 -41.38 -7.55 21.70
CA TRP A 25 -40.63 -6.36 21.32
C TRP A 25 -39.18 -6.43 21.80
N ALA A 26 -38.96 -6.82 23.06
CA ALA A 26 -37.62 -7.02 23.60
C ALA A 26 -36.86 -8.11 22.85
N ALA A 27 -37.49 -9.25 22.58
CA ALA A 27 -36.90 -10.34 21.80
C ALA A 27 -36.53 -9.89 20.38
N ARG A 28 -37.39 -9.13 19.72
CA ARG A 28 -37.14 -8.60 18.37
C ARG A 28 -35.98 -7.60 18.35
N LYS A 29 -35.85 -6.75 19.37
CA LYS A 29 -34.72 -5.81 19.47
C LYS A 29 -33.39 -6.55 19.62
N VAL A 30 -33.35 -7.57 20.48
CA VAL A 30 -32.17 -8.43 20.65
C VAL A 30 -31.84 -9.19 19.35
N GLU A 31 -32.85 -9.70 18.64
CA GLU A 31 -32.64 -10.36 17.36
C GLU A 31 -32.07 -9.40 16.29
N ILE A 32 -32.55 -8.16 16.24
CA ILE A 32 -32.03 -7.13 15.35
C ILE A 32 -30.57 -6.81 15.71
N GLU A 33 -30.27 -6.60 16.99
CA GLU A 33 -28.92 -6.30 17.46
C GLU A 33 -27.93 -7.43 17.13
N ILE A 34 -28.31 -8.69 17.38
CA ILE A 34 -27.49 -9.86 17.01
C ILE A 34 -27.23 -9.90 15.49
N LYS A 35 -28.25 -9.62 14.67
CA LYS A 35 -28.10 -9.58 13.21
C LYS A 35 -27.21 -8.42 12.75
N GLU A 36 -27.34 -7.25 13.36
CA GLU A 36 -26.49 -6.09 13.06
C GLU A 36 -25.03 -6.37 13.43
N ASP A 37 -24.79 -7.01 14.57
CA ASP A 37 -23.44 -7.40 14.99
C ASP A 37 -22.84 -8.46 14.04
N ASP A 38 -23.59 -9.47 13.63
CA ASP A 38 -23.13 -10.48 12.65
C ASP A 38 -22.79 -9.84 11.29
N VAL A 39 -23.62 -8.90 10.82
CA VAL A 39 -23.33 -8.12 9.61
C VAL A 39 -22.09 -7.24 9.78
N ASN A 40 -21.92 -6.59 10.92
CA ASN A 40 -20.73 -5.76 11.17
C ASN A 40 -19.44 -6.61 11.24
N ASP A 41 -19.50 -7.79 11.85
CA ASP A 41 -18.36 -8.71 11.94
C ASP A 41 -17.97 -9.24 10.55
N THR A 42 -18.95 -9.61 9.73
CA THR A 42 -18.68 -10.02 8.33
C THR A 42 -18.05 -8.90 7.51
N VAL A 43 -18.58 -7.67 7.59
CA VAL A 43 -17.99 -6.49 6.92
C VAL A 43 -16.58 -6.20 7.44
N ALA A 44 -16.34 -6.29 8.74
CA ALA A 44 -15.02 -6.07 9.31
C ALA A 44 -14.00 -7.12 8.84
N GLN A 45 -14.42 -8.37 8.68
CA GLN A 45 -13.59 -9.44 8.12
C GLN A 45 -13.26 -9.17 6.64
N GLU A 46 -14.27 -8.81 5.83
CA GLU A 46 -14.06 -8.45 4.43
C GLU A 46 -13.08 -7.29 4.27
N LEU A 47 -13.25 -6.22 5.06
CA LEU A 47 -12.32 -5.09 5.07
C LEU A 47 -10.90 -5.51 5.43
N ASN A 48 -10.72 -6.41 6.41
CA ASN A 48 -9.39 -6.90 6.74
C ASN A 48 -8.74 -7.67 5.58
N THR A 49 -9.49 -8.55 4.90
CA THR A 49 -8.97 -9.26 3.72
C THR A 49 -8.62 -8.29 2.59
N ALA A 50 -9.42 -7.25 2.37
CA ALA A 50 -9.13 -6.22 1.41
C ALA A 50 -7.84 -5.46 1.78
N ASP A 51 -7.56 -5.23 3.07
CA ASP A 51 -6.38 -4.48 3.51
C ASP A 51 -5.08 -5.24 3.23
N GLU A 52 -5.10 -6.55 3.48
CA GLU A 52 -4.00 -7.46 3.17
C GLU A 52 -3.71 -7.49 1.66
N THR A 53 -4.75 -7.50 0.82
CA THR A 53 -4.55 -7.40 -0.64
C THR A 53 -3.98 -6.04 -1.04
N ALA A 54 -4.47 -4.95 -0.45
CA ALA A 54 -4.02 -3.60 -0.74
C ALA A 54 -2.59 -3.34 -0.24
N THR A 55 -2.17 -3.90 0.90
CA THR A 55 -0.76 -3.81 1.36
C THR A 55 0.18 -4.51 0.39
N ARG A 56 -0.17 -5.73 -0.05
CA ARG A 56 0.63 -6.49 -1.02
C ARG A 56 0.75 -5.77 -2.36
N VAL A 57 -0.36 -5.25 -2.90
CA VAL A 57 -0.36 -4.49 -4.16
C VAL A 57 0.40 -3.17 -4.00
N GLY A 58 0.18 -2.45 -2.89
CA GLY A 58 0.88 -1.20 -2.59
C GLY A 58 2.39 -1.37 -2.51
N GLY A 59 2.88 -2.42 -1.83
CA GLY A 59 4.31 -2.75 -1.76
C GLY A 59 4.90 -3.10 -3.12
N GLY A 60 4.19 -3.89 -3.93
CA GLY A 60 4.60 -4.21 -5.30
C GLY A 60 4.70 -2.96 -6.20
N LEU A 61 3.81 -1.98 -6.02
CA LEU A 61 3.86 -0.70 -6.73
C LEU A 61 5.05 0.18 -6.27
N ASP A 62 5.41 0.14 -4.99
CA ASP A 62 6.58 0.84 -4.47
C ASP A 62 7.89 0.26 -5.03
N GLU A 63 7.99 -1.07 -5.06
CA GLU A 63 9.09 -1.78 -5.69
C GLU A 63 9.19 -1.45 -7.18
N LEU A 64 8.06 -1.46 -7.90
CA LEU A 64 8.02 -1.11 -9.32
C LEU A 64 8.52 0.33 -9.54
N ASN A 65 8.05 1.29 -8.76
CA ASN A 65 8.51 2.68 -8.85
C ASN A 65 10.02 2.81 -8.54
N SER A 66 10.53 2.02 -7.59
CA SER A 66 11.98 1.95 -7.28
C SER A 66 12.78 1.40 -8.47
N ILE A 67 12.33 0.29 -9.07
CA ILE A 67 12.94 -0.32 -10.26
C ILE A 67 12.94 0.65 -11.43
N LEU A 68 11.83 1.34 -11.66
CA LEU A 68 11.73 2.33 -12.74
C LEU A 68 12.65 3.52 -12.50
N SER A 69 12.78 3.98 -11.26
CA SER A 69 13.73 5.02 -10.89
C SER A 69 15.19 4.60 -11.13
N ALA A 70 15.54 3.38 -10.74
CA ALA A 70 16.87 2.80 -11.00
C ALA A 70 17.13 2.64 -12.51
N THR A 71 16.12 2.23 -13.27
CA THR A 71 16.19 2.05 -14.73
C THR A 71 16.39 3.39 -15.44
N GLN A 72 15.67 4.45 -15.03
CA GLN A 72 15.87 5.79 -15.57
C GLN A 72 17.29 6.30 -15.32
N LYS A 73 17.85 6.06 -14.12
CA LYS A 73 19.25 6.39 -13.80
C LYS A 73 20.22 5.66 -14.73
N LYS A 74 20.00 4.37 -14.98
CA LYS A 74 20.82 3.57 -15.92
C LYS A 74 20.72 4.09 -17.35
N ILE A 75 19.52 4.41 -17.83
CA ILE A 75 19.30 5.01 -19.16
C ILE A 75 20.02 6.36 -19.28
N ASN A 76 19.97 7.20 -18.24
CA ASN A 76 20.66 8.48 -18.24
C ASN A 76 22.19 8.30 -18.27
N ARG A 77 22.74 7.38 -17.46
CA ARG A 77 24.17 7.04 -17.51
C ARG A 77 24.58 6.53 -18.88
N PHE A 78 23.77 5.67 -19.49
CA PHE A 78 24.00 5.19 -20.85
C PHE A 78 24.07 6.36 -21.83
N LYS A 79 23.07 7.26 -21.82
CA LYS A 79 23.06 8.47 -22.68
C LYS A 79 24.30 9.34 -22.50
N THR A 80 24.82 9.46 -21.27
CA THR A 80 26.02 10.26 -20.97
C THR A 80 27.29 9.56 -21.45
N VAL A 81 27.49 8.28 -21.12
CA VAL A 81 28.69 7.50 -21.46
C VAL A 81 28.78 7.27 -22.97
N CYS A 82 27.65 7.07 -23.65
CA CYS A 82 27.62 6.86 -25.09
C CYS A 82 27.59 8.18 -25.90
N GLY A 83 27.60 9.34 -25.24
CA GLY A 83 27.47 10.64 -25.89
C GLY A 83 26.22 10.72 -26.78
N SER A 84 25.04 10.94 -26.18
CA SER A 84 23.81 11.35 -26.88
C SER A 84 23.53 10.61 -28.20
N LEU A 85 23.68 9.27 -28.28
CA LEU A 85 23.46 8.45 -29.51
C LEU A 85 24.19 8.89 -30.80
N GLY A 86 24.82 10.07 -30.84
CA GLY A 86 25.42 10.69 -32.02
C GLY A 86 26.93 10.49 -32.06
N THR A 87 27.55 10.18 -30.92
CA THR A 87 29.01 10.00 -30.83
C THR A 87 29.43 8.55 -31.07
N LEU A 88 28.71 7.54 -30.54
CA LEU A 88 29.05 6.13 -30.78
C LEU A 88 28.84 5.67 -32.24
N LEU A 89 27.85 6.21 -32.95
CA LEU A 89 27.60 5.85 -34.37
C LEU A 89 28.48 6.64 -35.35
N LYS A 90 29.12 7.74 -34.94
CA LYS A 90 30.06 8.50 -35.77
C LYS A 90 31.46 7.90 -35.85
N VAL A 91 31.81 6.95 -34.99
CA VAL A 91 33.14 6.32 -34.96
C VAL A 91 33.27 5.18 -35.99
N ARG A 92 32.19 4.80 -36.69
CA ARG A 92 32.26 3.86 -37.81
C ARG A 92 32.15 4.63 -39.13
N VAL A 93 33.24 4.61 -39.91
CA VAL A 93 33.46 5.32 -41.20
C VAL A 93 34.12 6.70 -41.05
N SER A 94 35.38 6.72 -40.58
CA SER A 94 36.47 7.40 -41.30
C SER A 94 37.80 7.13 -40.59
N SER A 95 38.59 6.19 -41.12
CA SER A 95 40.07 6.13 -41.12
C SER A 95 40.41 4.72 -41.63
N ARG A 96 40.64 4.47 -42.93
CA ARG A 96 41.85 4.80 -43.70
C ARG A 96 43.12 4.82 -42.86
N ASP A 97 44.03 3.96 -43.29
CA ASP A 97 45.29 3.52 -42.69
C ASP A 97 46.17 4.67 -42.19
N ASN A 98 46.66 4.57 -40.95
CA ASN A 98 48.08 4.75 -40.60
C ASN A 98 48.33 4.66 -39.07
N THR A 99 49.07 3.60 -38.71
CA THR A 99 50.12 3.45 -37.67
C THR A 99 50.00 4.06 -36.25
N PRO A 100 50.45 3.32 -35.20
CA PRO A 100 50.34 3.71 -33.80
C PRO A 100 51.57 4.49 -33.29
N VAL A 101 51.34 5.54 -32.49
CA VAL A 101 52.38 6.13 -31.62
C VAL A 101 51.86 6.23 -30.19
N HIS A 102 52.61 5.55 -29.32
CA HIS A 102 52.46 5.40 -27.88
C HIS A 102 52.79 6.72 -27.14
N LYS A 103 52.00 7.12 -26.14
CA LYS A 103 52.52 7.87 -24.97
C LYS A 103 51.59 7.78 -23.74
N PRO A 104 52.05 7.25 -22.60
CA PRO A 104 51.34 7.24 -21.33
C PRO A 104 51.87 8.30 -20.36
N SER A 105 50.99 9.00 -19.65
CA SER A 105 51.18 9.81 -18.41
C SER A 105 49.90 10.65 -18.22
N ALA A 106 49.29 10.83 -17.05
CA ALA A 106 49.72 10.64 -15.67
C ALA A 106 48.50 10.48 -14.72
N ASP A 107 48.80 9.94 -13.53
CA ASP A 107 48.05 9.96 -12.26
C ASP A 107 47.38 11.31 -11.95
N GLY A 108 46.31 11.46 -11.14
CA GLY A 108 45.58 10.68 -10.14
C GLY A 108 44.49 11.63 -9.55
N PRO A 109 44.03 11.52 -8.27
CA PRO A 109 43.35 10.42 -7.60
C PRO A 109 41.91 10.78 -7.10
N HIS A 110 41.21 9.74 -6.58
CA HIS A 110 40.19 9.65 -5.50
C HIS A 110 39.86 10.95 -4.70
N GLU A 111 38.65 11.27 -4.23
CA GLU A 111 37.64 10.62 -3.36
C GLU A 111 36.29 11.41 -3.56
N ASP A 112 35.06 11.00 -3.26
CA ASP A 112 34.56 10.35 -2.05
C ASP A 112 33.17 9.74 -2.29
N SER A 113 33.01 8.53 -1.74
CA SER A 113 31.73 7.82 -1.59
C SER A 113 31.16 8.13 -0.22
N GLN A 114 29.93 8.65 -0.14
CA GLN A 114 29.14 8.57 1.10
C GLN A 114 28.02 7.56 0.91
N PHE A 115 28.34 6.32 1.28
CA PHE A 115 27.38 5.33 1.74
C PHE A 115 26.97 5.71 3.17
N GLN A 116 25.69 5.88 3.42
CA GLN A 116 25.14 5.75 4.77
C GLN A 116 24.51 4.37 4.88
N GLU A 117 25.31 3.47 5.44
CA GLU A 117 24.90 2.20 6.01
C GLU A 117 24.57 2.46 7.48
N GLN A 118 23.31 2.27 7.87
CA GLN A 118 22.90 2.20 9.27
C GLN A 118 22.52 0.75 9.57
N THR A 119 23.51 0.01 10.08
CA THR A 119 23.35 -1.23 10.84
C THR A 119 23.61 -0.90 12.31
N LEU A 120 22.85 -1.50 13.23
CA LEU A 120 23.11 -1.78 14.67
C LEU A 120 21.73 -2.01 15.34
N THR A 121 21.24 -3.25 15.43
CA THR A 121 21.47 -4.28 16.48
C THR A 121 20.84 -3.99 17.85
N LEU A 122 19.88 -4.86 18.18
CA LEU A 122 19.77 -5.66 19.41
C LEU A 122 19.86 -4.94 20.77
N GLU A 123 18.80 -5.06 21.57
CA GLU A 123 18.89 -5.55 22.96
C GLU A 123 17.48 -5.94 23.45
N ALA A 124 17.38 -7.21 23.84
CA ALA A 124 16.26 -7.78 24.55
C ALA A 124 16.42 -7.46 26.04
N SER A 125 15.32 -7.21 26.74
CA SER A 125 15.29 -7.24 28.20
C SER A 125 14.08 -8.04 28.67
N HIS A 126 14.41 -9.10 29.39
CA HIS A 126 13.60 -9.99 30.22
C HIS A 126 12.67 -9.21 31.17
N ASP A 127 11.46 -9.71 31.44
CA ASP A 127 11.18 -10.34 32.75
C ASP A 127 9.85 -11.10 32.72
N ASP A 128 9.89 -12.31 33.28
CA ASP A 128 8.79 -13.25 33.49
C ASP A 128 7.86 -12.75 34.59
N HIS A 129 6.55 -12.72 34.35
CA HIS A 129 5.60 -12.84 35.46
C HIS A 129 4.33 -13.58 35.01
N LEU A 130 4.42 -14.91 35.10
CA LEU A 130 3.28 -15.80 35.14
C LEU A 130 2.51 -15.54 36.44
N GLU A 131 1.30 -14.99 36.35
CA GLU A 131 0.28 -15.20 37.38
C GLU A 131 -1.05 -15.51 36.69
N ALA A 132 -1.46 -16.76 36.86
CA ALA A 132 -2.74 -17.27 36.45
C ALA A 132 -3.79 -16.79 37.46
N SER A 133 -4.78 -16.02 37.00
CA SER A 133 -5.96 -15.71 37.82
C SER A 133 -7.21 -15.66 36.96
N VAL A 134 -7.95 -16.76 37.05
CA VAL A 134 -9.41 -16.83 37.17
C VAL A 134 -10.24 -16.20 36.04
N LEU A 135 -10.93 -17.11 35.35
CA LEU A 135 -12.11 -16.92 34.52
C LEU A 135 -13.08 -15.91 35.14
N GLU A 136 -13.10 -14.71 34.58
CA GLU A 136 -14.22 -13.79 34.70
C GLU A 136 -14.55 -13.34 33.27
N SER A 137 -15.48 -14.06 32.64
CA SER A 137 -16.05 -13.72 31.35
C SER A 137 -16.85 -12.43 31.49
N LYS A 138 -16.15 -11.30 31.47
CA LYS A 138 -16.77 -9.99 31.22
C LYS A 138 -17.40 -10.07 29.83
N PRO A 139 -18.65 -9.59 29.64
CA PRO A 139 -19.20 -9.48 28.30
C PRO A 139 -18.21 -8.64 27.49
N VAL A 140 -17.72 -9.24 26.41
CA VAL A 140 -16.85 -8.60 25.45
C VAL A 140 -17.65 -7.42 24.93
N VAL A 141 -17.35 -6.22 25.44
CA VAL A 141 -17.78 -5.00 24.77
C VAL A 141 -16.95 -5.00 23.50
N HIS A 142 -17.50 -5.60 22.45
CA HIS A 142 -16.99 -5.48 21.10
C HIS A 142 -16.86 -3.98 20.89
N LYS A 143 -15.61 -3.50 20.91
CA LYS A 143 -15.32 -2.13 20.48
C LYS A 143 -15.90 -2.10 19.08
N LYS A 144 -17.03 -1.40 18.87
CA LYS A 144 -17.56 -1.13 17.54
C LYS A 144 -16.36 -0.58 16.77
N ILE A 145 -15.76 -1.43 15.94
CA ILE A 145 -14.75 -1.01 15.01
C ILE A 145 -15.46 0.09 14.24
N ASP A 146 -14.90 1.30 14.22
CA ASP A 146 -15.48 2.35 13.42
C ASP A 146 -15.25 1.96 11.95
N ILE A 147 -16.21 1.19 11.41
CA ILE A 147 -16.21 0.68 10.04
C ILE A 147 -16.02 1.87 9.08
N ASN A 148 -16.56 3.04 9.43
CA ASN A 148 -16.43 4.25 8.65
C ASN A 148 -14.99 4.78 8.63
N GLU A 149 -14.30 4.78 9.78
CA GLU A 149 -12.88 5.14 9.85
C GLU A 149 -12.01 4.18 9.02
N LYS A 150 -12.22 2.86 9.17
CA LYS A 150 -11.51 1.85 8.36
C LYS A 150 -11.79 2.01 6.87
N MET A 151 -13.04 2.21 6.49
CA MET A 151 -13.44 2.41 5.10
C MET A 151 -12.77 3.66 4.51
N SER A 152 -12.70 4.76 5.27
CA SER A 152 -12.01 5.99 4.86
C SER A 152 -10.51 5.76 4.64
N SER A 153 -9.83 5.06 5.57
CA SER A 153 -8.41 4.72 5.41
C SER A 153 -8.15 3.82 4.19
N HIS A 154 -9.07 2.91 3.87
CA HIS A 154 -8.98 2.09 2.65
C HIS A 154 -9.09 2.92 1.38
N LEU A 155 -9.96 3.94 1.37
CA LEU A 155 -10.09 4.86 0.23
C LEU A 155 -8.79 5.64 0.03
N ASP A 156 -8.21 6.19 1.09
CA ASP A 156 -6.91 6.90 1.01
C ASP A 156 -5.80 5.99 0.46
N LYS A 157 -5.80 4.72 0.87
CA LYS A 157 -4.84 3.72 0.40
C LYS A 157 -5.05 3.37 -1.07
N LEU A 158 -6.29 3.26 -1.53
CA LEU A 158 -6.63 3.07 -2.95
C LEU A 158 -6.14 4.27 -3.78
N ASP A 159 -6.40 5.50 -3.35
CA ASP A 159 -5.94 6.72 -4.04
C ASP A 159 -4.41 6.78 -4.14
N SER A 160 -3.72 6.40 -3.06
CA SER A 160 -2.26 6.26 -3.05
C SER A 160 -1.77 5.21 -4.06
N MET A 161 -2.42 4.04 -4.13
CA MET A 161 -2.09 3.00 -5.11
C MET A 161 -2.35 3.46 -6.55
N ILE A 162 -3.46 4.15 -6.81
CA ILE A 162 -3.78 4.70 -8.14
C ILE A 162 -2.66 5.66 -8.58
N THR A 163 -2.30 6.61 -7.71
CA THR A 163 -1.23 7.58 -7.99
C THR A 163 0.12 6.89 -8.27
N LYS A 164 0.45 5.83 -7.49
CA LYS A 164 1.67 5.05 -7.70
C LYS A 164 1.64 4.27 -9.02
N ALA A 165 0.49 3.72 -9.39
CA ALA A 165 0.30 2.99 -10.64
C ALA A 165 0.44 3.91 -11.85
N GLU A 166 -0.18 5.10 -11.83
CA GLU A 166 -0.07 6.10 -12.90
C GLU A 166 1.38 6.57 -13.09
N ARG A 167 2.10 6.82 -11.99
CA ARG A 167 3.53 7.18 -12.05
C ARG A 167 4.35 6.06 -12.67
N ALA A 168 4.09 4.81 -12.29
CA ALA A 168 4.78 3.65 -12.83
C ALA A 168 4.50 3.48 -14.32
N GLU A 169 3.23 3.58 -14.74
CA GLU A 169 2.83 3.48 -16.14
C GLU A 169 3.52 4.56 -16.98
N GLY A 170 3.44 5.82 -16.58
CA GLY A 170 4.07 6.93 -17.30
C GLY A 170 5.60 6.76 -17.42
N SER A 171 6.23 6.30 -16.35
CA SER A 171 7.68 6.01 -16.33
C SER A 171 8.04 4.85 -17.26
N MET A 172 7.27 3.75 -17.23
CA MET A 172 7.46 2.60 -18.11
C MET A 172 7.35 3.01 -19.58
N GLN A 173 6.26 3.69 -19.96
CA GLN A 173 6.04 4.15 -21.33
C GLN A 173 7.19 5.05 -21.80
N HIS A 174 7.63 5.99 -20.97
CA HIS A 174 8.75 6.89 -21.28
C HIS A 174 10.05 6.12 -21.51
N GLN A 175 10.40 5.21 -20.60
CA GLN A 175 11.61 4.40 -20.67
C GLN A 175 11.58 3.47 -21.88
N THR A 176 10.44 2.82 -22.16
CA THR A 176 10.24 2.01 -23.36
C THR A 176 10.45 2.83 -24.63
N LYS A 177 9.95 4.07 -24.69
CA LYS A 177 10.16 4.96 -25.85
C LYS A 177 11.63 5.30 -26.05
N ILE A 178 12.37 5.55 -24.97
CA ILE A 178 13.82 5.79 -25.04
C ILE A 178 14.56 4.53 -25.51
N MET A 179 14.28 3.38 -24.90
CA MET A 179 14.90 2.10 -25.26
C MET A 179 14.66 1.76 -26.73
N LYS A 180 13.43 1.93 -27.23
CA LYS A 180 13.13 1.78 -28.66
C LYS A 180 14.00 2.69 -29.52
N LYS A 181 14.15 3.97 -29.17
CA LYS A 181 15.00 4.92 -29.91
C LYS A 181 16.49 4.53 -29.88
N ILE A 182 16.96 3.92 -28.79
CA ILE A 182 18.34 3.43 -28.67
C ILE A 182 18.57 2.22 -29.58
N ILE A 183 17.59 1.34 -29.72
CA ILE A 183 17.71 0.07 -30.46
C ILE A 183 17.37 0.22 -31.95
N SER A 184 16.41 1.09 -32.29
CA SER A 184 15.88 1.24 -33.65
C SER A 184 16.66 2.23 -34.53
N LYS A 185 17.89 2.56 -34.15
CA LYS A 185 18.82 3.44 -34.91
C LYS A 185 20.16 2.76 -35.02
#